data_AF-A0A6A6ETA8-F1
#
_entry.id   AF-A0A6A6ETA8-F1
#
_cell.length_a   1.000
_cell.length_b   1.000
_cell.length_c   1.000
_cell.angle_alpha   90.00
_cell.angle_beta   90.00
_cell.angle_gamma   90.00
#
_symmetry.space_group_name_H-M   'P 1'
#
loop_
_entity.id
_entity.type
_entity.pdbx_description
1 polymer ?
#
loop_
_entity_poly.entity_id
_entity_poly.type
_entity_poly.pdbx_seq_one_letter_code
_entity_poly.pdbx_strand_id
1 'polypeptide(L)'
;MEVHKPVIAQVPPPEDGQHMQMEAHADLPKGEVALSFRSVTWDGKLIEDHGHGLVKYEDPAEWISEWQRTQYLVETQIALLENRLSTGLAHKFLRGLAYKLFQSFVHYAPKYQGMQEVILDSEDTAATATIRFQTTGADGDFFCSPYFIDNLCHLSGFIANASDISNSDLTYISHGWRSFKVPNPKAISADKEYRCYVKMMAQPGNVTAGDVYVFEGNEVVAVFYGCKFQGIPKRAMDVLLSPALKSKGTVKTVKMCGN
;
A
#
# COMPACT_ATOMS: atom_id res chain seq x y z
N MET A 1 -0.68 -9.37 7.56
CA MET A 1 0.60 -8.63 7.52
C MET A 1 0.44 -7.44 8.44
N GLU A 2 1.38 -7.23 9.35
CA GLU A 2 1.37 -6.12 10.28
C GLU A 2 2.74 -5.44 10.25
N VAL A 3 2.74 -4.13 10.07
CA VAL A 3 3.96 -3.31 10.05
C VAL A 3 3.86 -2.31 11.18
N HIS A 4 4.68 -2.51 12.21
CA HIS A 4 4.62 -1.74 13.45
C HIS A 4 5.81 -0.79 13.62
N LYS A 5 6.92 -1.03 12.90
CA LYS A 5 8.05 -0.09 12.83
C LYS A 5 8.55 0.12 11.41
N PRO A 6 8.87 1.36 11.02
CA PRO A 6 9.35 1.65 9.68
C PRO A 6 10.77 1.11 9.46
N VAL A 7 11.10 0.82 8.20
CA VAL A 7 12.47 0.70 7.71
C VAL A 7 12.82 2.01 7.02
N ILE A 8 13.88 2.67 7.45
CA ILE A 8 14.35 3.92 6.84
C ILE A 8 15.66 3.63 6.13
N ALA A 9 15.65 3.72 4.80
CA ALA A 9 16.87 3.54 4.01
C ALA A 9 17.88 4.64 4.34
N GLN A 10 19.10 4.25 4.68
CA GLN A 10 20.19 5.19 4.96
C GLN A 10 20.86 5.61 3.66
N VAL A 11 20.95 6.93 3.42
CA VAL A 11 21.55 7.51 2.21
C VAL A 11 22.55 8.60 2.63
N PRO A 12 23.86 8.45 2.33
CA PRO A 12 24.48 7.29 1.67
C PRO A 12 24.39 6.02 2.53
N PRO A 13 24.50 4.82 1.93
CA PRO A 13 24.50 3.58 2.68
C PRO A 13 25.68 3.53 3.67
N PRO A 14 25.52 2.88 4.85
CA PRO A 14 26.62 2.66 5.79
C PRO A 14 27.74 1.84 5.16
N GLU A 15 28.96 1.96 5.69
CA GLU A 15 30.14 1.21 5.21
C GLU A 15 29.90 -0.31 5.25
N ASP A 16 29.32 -0.81 6.35
CA ASP A 16 28.97 -2.23 6.52
C ASP A 16 27.67 -2.62 5.80
N GLY A 17 27.00 -1.68 5.11
CA GLY A 17 25.68 -1.87 4.53
C GLY A 17 24.52 -1.78 5.53
N GLN A 18 23.29 -1.76 5.00
CA GLN A 18 22.06 -1.83 5.80
C GLN A 18 21.39 -3.18 5.54
N HIS A 19 21.43 -4.08 6.52
CA HIS A 19 20.97 -5.46 6.35
C HIS A 19 19.55 -5.67 6.86
N MET A 20 18.72 -6.25 5.99
CA MET A 20 17.37 -6.71 6.30
C MET A 20 17.34 -8.23 6.25
N GLN A 21 16.78 -8.86 7.28
CA GLN A 21 16.57 -10.29 7.37
C GLN A 21 15.07 -10.59 7.33
N MET A 22 14.69 -11.57 6.53
CA MET A 22 13.38 -12.23 6.59
C MET A 22 13.58 -13.62 7.18
N GLU A 23 12.92 -13.91 8.30
CA GLU A 23 12.85 -15.24 8.88
C GLU A 23 11.48 -15.87 8.57
N ALA A 24 11.48 -17.14 8.19
CA ALA A 24 10.30 -17.89 7.84
C ALA A 24 10.23 -19.21 8.62
N HIS A 25 9.15 -19.44 9.34
CA HIS A 25 8.90 -20.69 10.08
C HIS A 25 7.66 -21.39 9.53
N ALA A 26 7.86 -22.55 8.91
CA ALA A 26 6.79 -23.34 8.29
C ALA A 26 6.15 -24.32 9.30
N ASP A 27 4.83 -24.29 9.40
CA ASP A 27 4.00 -25.29 10.07
C ASP A 27 3.27 -26.11 8.99
N LEU A 28 3.90 -27.22 8.58
CA LEU A 28 3.41 -28.06 7.48
C LEU A 28 2.01 -28.66 7.76
N PRO A 29 1.71 -29.17 8.97
CA PRO A 29 0.36 -29.65 9.29
C PRO A 29 -0.73 -28.59 9.14
N LYS A 30 -0.43 -27.31 9.44
CA LYS A 30 -1.39 -26.22 9.26
C LYS A 30 -1.41 -25.63 7.85
N GLY A 31 -0.37 -25.89 7.04
CA GLY A 31 -0.21 -25.25 5.74
C GLY A 31 0.06 -23.75 5.87
N GLU A 32 0.84 -23.36 6.89
CA GLU A 32 1.12 -21.96 7.18
C GLU A 32 2.63 -21.69 7.30
N VAL A 33 3.06 -20.49 6.93
CA VAL A 33 4.44 -20.01 7.13
C VAL A 33 4.40 -18.66 7.82
N ALA A 34 4.87 -18.61 9.06
CA ALA A 34 5.02 -17.37 9.81
C ALA A 34 6.27 -16.63 9.34
N LEU A 35 6.13 -15.34 9.02
CA LEU A 35 7.20 -14.48 8.53
C LEU A 35 7.51 -13.40 9.56
N SER A 36 8.80 -13.08 9.73
CA SER A 36 9.27 -11.91 10.48
C SER A 36 10.26 -11.10 9.64
N PHE A 37 10.13 -9.77 9.64
CA PHE A 37 11.00 -8.85 8.91
C PHE A 37 11.78 -7.97 9.88
N ARG A 38 13.11 -8.03 9.82
CA ARG A 38 14.00 -7.47 10.86
C ARG A 38 15.17 -6.73 10.23
N SER A 39 15.59 -5.62 10.82
CA SER A 39 16.93 -5.07 10.59
C SER A 39 17.94 -5.82 11.45
N VAL A 40 19.06 -6.19 10.87
CA VAL A 40 20.15 -6.88 11.57
C VAL A 40 21.49 -6.20 11.28
N THR A 41 22.48 -6.44 12.13
CA THR A 41 23.87 -6.14 11.81
C THR A 41 24.39 -7.11 10.76
N TRP A 42 25.58 -6.85 10.19
CA TRP A 42 26.19 -7.72 9.19
C TRP A 42 26.45 -9.15 9.71
N ASP A 43 26.65 -9.31 11.03
CA ASP A 43 26.81 -10.60 11.73
C ASP A 43 25.48 -11.20 12.20
N GLY A 44 24.34 -10.62 11.81
CA GLY A 44 23.01 -11.19 12.04
C GLY A 44 22.38 -10.87 13.40
N LYS A 45 22.97 -9.99 14.20
CA LYS A 45 22.38 -9.55 15.47
C LYS A 45 21.18 -8.62 15.21
N LEU A 46 20.06 -8.91 15.86
CA LEU A 46 18.85 -8.10 15.77
C LEU A 46 19.09 -6.64 16.18
N ILE A 47 18.73 -5.71 15.28
CA ILE A 47 18.70 -4.27 15.53
C ILE A 47 17.26 -3.84 15.81
N GLU A 48 16.34 -4.21 14.91
CA GLU A 48 14.96 -3.77 14.98
C GLU A 48 14.01 -4.79 14.35
N ASP A 49 12.84 -4.97 14.95
CA ASP A 49 11.76 -5.80 14.41
C ASP A 49 10.72 -4.89 13.77
N HIS A 50 10.40 -5.13 12.49
CA HIS A 50 9.58 -4.21 11.69
C HIS A 50 8.14 -4.68 11.55
N GLY A 51 7.94 -5.99 11.45
CA GLY A 51 6.64 -6.54 11.12
C GLY A 51 6.62 -8.04 10.92
N HIS A 52 5.40 -8.57 10.91
CA HIS A 52 5.14 -9.99 10.78
C HIS A 52 4.08 -10.27 9.71
N GLY A 53 4.18 -11.46 9.13
CA GLY A 53 3.24 -11.96 8.14
C GLY A 53 2.90 -13.42 8.40
N LEU A 54 1.83 -13.88 7.76
CA LEU A 54 1.45 -15.29 7.71
C LEU A 54 1.10 -15.60 6.27
N VAL A 55 1.86 -16.50 5.66
CA VAL A 55 1.50 -17.09 4.36
C VAL A 55 0.66 -18.32 4.63
N LYS A 56 -0.48 -18.42 3.96
CA LYS A 56 -1.34 -19.61 3.99
C LYS A 56 -1.37 -20.22 2.60
N TYR A 57 -1.23 -21.54 2.53
CA TYR A 57 -1.48 -22.28 1.31
C TYR A 57 -3.00 -22.51 1.20
N GLU A 58 -3.65 -21.80 0.30
CA GLU A 58 -5.08 -21.95 -0.01
C GLU A 58 -5.24 -22.22 -1.52
N ASP A 59 -6.46 -22.57 -1.95
CA ASP A 59 -6.78 -22.77 -3.36
C ASP A 59 -7.20 -21.43 -4.02
N PRO A 60 -6.44 -20.92 -5.02
CA PRO A 60 -6.83 -19.71 -5.74
C PRO A 60 -8.18 -19.82 -6.47
N ALA A 61 -8.62 -21.02 -6.86
CA ALA A 61 -9.91 -21.22 -7.51
C ALA A 61 -11.08 -20.88 -6.58
N GLU A 62 -10.95 -21.15 -5.28
CA GLU A 62 -11.95 -20.76 -4.28
C GLU A 62 -12.08 -19.24 -4.17
N TRP A 63 -10.95 -18.53 -4.18
CA TRP A 63 -10.92 -17.07 -4.15
C TRP A 63 -11.59 -16.47 -5.38
N ILE A 64 -11.24 -16.95 -6.58
CA ILE A 64 -11.82 -16.49 -7.84
C ILE A 64 -13.34 -16.74 -7.84
N SER A 65 -13.78 -17.93 -7.41
CA SER A 65 -15.19 -18.26 -7.29
C SER A 65 -15.93 -17.32 -6.33
N GLU A 66 -15.32 -16.96 -5.21
CA GLU A 66 -15.87 -15.99 -4.26
C GLU A 66 -16.00 -14.59 -4.88
N TRP A 67 -14.97 -14.11 -5.55
CA TRP A 67 -14.98 -12.80 -6.18
C TRP A 67 -16.00 -12.71 -7.29
N GLN A 68 -16.14 -13.73 -8.14
CA GLN A 68 -17.17 -13.76 -9.18
C GLN A 68 -18.59 -13.60 -8.64
N ARG A 69 -18.87 -14.08 -7.42
CA ARG A 69 -20.19 -13.92 -6.78
C ARG A 69 -20.47 -12.51 -6.27
N THR A 70 -19.44 -11.71 -6.01
CA THR A 70 -19.59 -10.38 -5.39
C THR A 70 -19.07 -9.25 -6.26
N GLN A 71 -18.41 -9.55 -7.37
CA GLN A 71 -17.79 -8.58 -8.28
C GLN A 71 -18.79 -7.53 -8.77
N TYR A 72 -20.00 -7.94 -9.13
CA TYR A 72 -21.04 -7.02 -9.60
C TYR A 72 -21.38 -5.92 -8.57
N LEU A 73 -21.22 -6.21 -7.27
CA LEU A 73 -21.42 -5.21 -6.21
C LEU A 73 -20.33 -4.14 -6.28
N VAL A 74 -19.09 -4.55 -6.51
CA VAL A 74 -17.94 -3.65 -6.65
C VAL A 74 -18.05 -2.84 -7.93
N GLU A 75 -18.43 -3.47 -9.04
CA GLU A 75 -18.70 -2.77 -10.32
C GLU A 75 -19.81 -1.73 -10.16
N THR A 76 -20.86 -2.05 -9.40
CA THR A 76 -21.94 -1.10 -9.09
C THR A 76 -21.41 0.12 -8.34
N GLN A 77 -20.47 -0.05 -7.41
CA GLN A 77 -19.84 1.06 -6.70
C GLN A 77 -18.95 1.91 -7.62
N ILE A 78 -18.22 1.29 -8.55
CA ILE A 78 -17.42 2.01 -9.55
C ILE A 78 -18.34 2.83 -10.47
N ALA A 79 -19.43 2.24 -10.96
CA ALA A 79 -20.41 2.94 -11.79
C ALA A 79 -21.07 4.10 -11.04
N LEU A 80 -21.33 3.93 -9.73
CA LEU A 80 -21.83 5.01 -8.88
C LEU A 80 -20.82 6.17 -8.77
N LEU A 81 -19.53 5.88 -8.59
CA LEU A 81 -18.48 6.92 -8.58
C LEU A 81 -18.42 7.68 -9.91
N GLU A 82 -18.52 6.97 -11.03
CA GLU A 82 -18.55 7.58 -12.36
C GLU A 82 -19.81 8.46 -12.56
N ASN A 83 -20.96 8.02 -12.06
CA ASN A 83 -22.19 8.82 -12.06
C ASN A 83 -22.06 10.06 -11.16
N ARG A 84 -21.49 9.92 -9.96
CA ARG A 84 -21.23 11.04 -9.05
C ARG A 84 -20.27 12.06 -9.66
N LEU A 85 -19.25 11.60 -10.39
CA LEU A 85 -18.40 12.49 -11.17
C LEU A 85 -19.20 13.27 -12.22
N SER A 86 -20.08 12.60 -12.96
CA SER A 86 -20.91 13.25 -13.99
C SER A 86 -21.89 14.29 -13.44
N THR A 87 -22.28 14.15 -12.17
CA THR A 87 -23.20 15.05 -11.46
C THR A 87 -22.48 16.10 -10.60
N GLY A 88 -21.14 16.13 -10.64
CA GLY A 88 -20.33 17.09 -9.88
C GLY A 88 -20.19 16.78 -8.39
N LEU A 89 -20.54 15.56 -7.97
CA LEU A 89 -20.46 15.05 -6.59
C LEU A 89 -19.20 14.23 -6.31
N ALA A 90 -18.32 14.07 -7.31
CA ALA A 90 -17.00 13.46 -7.15
C ALA A 90 -15.96 14.24 -7.94
N HIS A 91 -14.70 14.09 -7.54
CA HIS A 91 -13.56 14.75 -8.18
C HIS A 91 -12.78 13.78 -9.04
N LYS A 92 -12.22 14.29 -10.15
CA LYS A 92 -11.31 13.53 -11.02
C LYS A 92 -9.93 14.19 -11.03
N PHE A 93 -8.90 13.39 -10.77
CA PHE A 93 -7.50 13.82 -10.77
C PHE A 93 -6.70 12.98 -11.75
N LEU A 94 -5.84 13.63 -12.54
CA LEU A 94 -4.82 12.94 -13.31
C LEU A 94 -3.56 12.76 -12.46
N ARG A 95 -2.71 11.80 -12.84
CA ARG A 95 -1.46 11.43 -12.16
C ARG A 95 -0.74 12.59 -11.47
N GLY A 96 -0.36 13.60 -12.24
CA GLY A 96 0.44 14.73 -11.72
C GLY A 96 -0.25 15.45 -10.57
N LEU A 97 -1.57 15.66 -10.65
CA LEU A 97 -2.35 16.30 -9.59
C LEU A 97 -2.60 15.34 -8.42
N ALA A 98 -2.89 14.06 -8.69
CA ALA A 98 -3.05 13.05 -7.64
C ALA A 98 -1.79 12.96 -6.77
N TYR A 99 -0.61 12.81 -7.37
CA TYR A 99 0.64 12.73 -6.61
C TYR A 99 1.07 14.07 -6.02
N LYS A 100 0.70 15.21 -6.61
CA LYS A 100 0.88 16.52 -5.97
C LYS A 100 0.03 16.68 -4.71
N LEU A 101 -1.19 16.13 -4.69
CA LEU A 101 -2.02 16.07 -3.49
C LEU A 101 -1.43 15.12 -2.43
N PHE A 102 -0.78 14.02 -2.85
CA PHE A 102 -0.04 13.15 -1.94
C PHE A 102 1.20 13.80 -1.31
N GLN A 103 1.86 14.74 -1.98
CA GLN A 103 3.15 15.31 -1.55
C GLN A 103 3.11 15.98 -0.18
N SER A 104 1.94 16.45 0.27
CA SER A 104 1.77 16.94 1.65
C SER A 104 1.99 15.84 2.71
N PHE A 105 1.90 14.57 2.32
CA PHE A 105 2.01 13.40 3.18
C PHE A 105 3.24 12.54 2.84
N VAL A 106 3.43 12.21 1.56
CA VAL A 106 4.45 11.28 1.04
C VAL A 106 4.97 11.73 -0.32
N HIS A 107 6.29 11.71 -0.50
CA HIS A 107 6.92 11.90 -1.81
C HIS A 107 7.19 10.53 -2.44
N TYR A 108 6.33 10.11 -3.37
CA TYR A 108 6.52 8.87 -4.13
C TYR A 108 7.54 9.07 -5.25
N ALA A 109 8.53 8.17 -5.34
CA ALA A 109 9.42 8.11 -6.50
C ALA A 109 8.64 7.72 -7.77
N PRO A 110 9.10 8.07 -8.99
CA PRO A 110 8.34 7.87 -10.23
C PRO A 110 7.80 6.44 -10.45
N LYS A 111 8.55 5.40 -10.08
CA LYS A 111 8.14 3.98 -10.17
C LYS A 111 6.95 3.61 -9.29
N TYR A 112 6.67 4.39 -8.25
CA TYR A 112 5.48 4.31 -7.42
C TYR A 112 4.37 5.28 -7.88
N GLN A 113 4.47 5.87 -9.08
CA GLN A 113 3.48 6.81 -9.59
C GLN A 113 2.55 6.23 -10.65
N GLY A 114 1.94 5.08 -10.35
CA GLY A 114 1.10 4.30 -11.24
C GLY A 114 -0.32 4.81 -11.44
N MET A 115 -0.90 5.56 -10.49
CA MET A 115 -2.23 6.15 -10.64
C MET A 115 -2.24 7.12 -11.83
N GLN A 116 -2.84 6.70 -12.94
CA GLN A 116 -2.99 7.52 -14.14
C GLN A 116 -4.15 8.49 -13.98
N GLU A 117 -5.26 8.00 -13.44
CA GLU A 117 -6.51 8.72 -13.24
C GLU A 117 -7.16 8.22 -11.95
N VAL A 118 -7.69 9.14 -11.15
CA VAL A 118 -8.40 8.86 -9.90
C VAL A 118 -9.75 9.55 -9.92
N ILE A 119 -10.81 8.84 -9.57
CA ILE A 119 -12.13 9.40 -9.24
C ILE A 119 -12.33 9.20 -7.74
N LEU A 120 -12.56 10.30 -7.01
CA LEU A 120 -12.70 10.33 -5.56
C LEU A 120 -14.03 10.96 -5.18
N ASP A 121 -14.81 10.24 -4.39
CA ASP A 121 -15.91 10.78 -3.60
C ASP A 121 -15.42 10.94 -2.16
N SER A 122 -15.19 12.19 -1.76
CA SER A 122 -14.64 12.51 -0.44
C SER A 122 -15.65 12.30 0.69
N GLU A 123 -16.95 12.41 0.40
CA GLU A 123 -18.03 12.21 1.38
C GLU A 123 -18.21 10.73 1.71
N ASP A 124 -18.23 9.87 0.69
CA ASP A 124 -18.41 8.42 0.87
C ASP A 124 -17.10 7.65 1.13
N THR A 125 -15.98 8.37 1.21
CA THR A 125 -14.61 7.84 1.38
C THR A 125 -14.32 6.68 0.42
N ALA A 126 -14.78 6.83 -0.82
CA ALA A 126 -14.66 5.83 -1.88
C ALA A 126 -13.91 6.42 -3.08
N ALA A 127 -13.07 5.61 -3.70
CA ALA A 127 -12.38 6.01 -4.92
C ALA A 127 -12.15 4.83 -5.87
N THR A 128 -11.98 5.17 -7.14
CA THR A 128 -11.44 4.25 -8.14
C THR A 128 -10.28 4.91 -8.87
N ALA A 129 -9.28 4.12 -9.27
CA ALA A 129 -8.15 4.61 -10.03
C ALA A 129 -7.76 3.65 -11.15
N THR A 130 -7.46 4.22 -12.32
CA THR A 130 -6.77 3.50 -13.39
C THR A 130 -5.28 3.52 -13.11
N ILE A 131 -4.65 2.36 -13.11
CA ILE A 131 -3.24 2.15 -12.80
C ILE A 131 -2.49 1.74 -14.06
N ARG A 132 -1.41 2.47 -14.35
CA ARG A 132 -0.38 2.09 -15.32
C ARG A 132 0.99 2.25 -14.69
N PHE A 133 1.67 1.12 -14.47
CA PHE A 133 2.97 1.11 -13.81
C PHE A 133 4.00 1.96 -14.58
N GLN A 134 4.96 2.52 -13.84
CA GLN A 134 6.01 3.40 -14.37
C GLN A 134 7.41 2.77 -14.26
N THR A 135 7.46 1.48 -13.93
CA THR A 135 8.69 0.69 -13.87
C THR A 135 9.15 0.30 -15.26
N THR A 136 10.43 0.00 -15.36
CA THR A 136 11.10 -0.60 -16.52
C THR A 136 11.77 -1.91 -16.09
N GLY A 137 12.28 -2.69 -17.05
CA GLY A 137 13.07 -3.89 -16.73
C GLY A 137 14.35 -3.59 -15.93
N ALA A 138 14.79 -2.32 -15.86
CA ALA A 138 15.93 -1.92 -15.05
C ALA A 138 15.62 -1.78 -13.55
N ASP A 139 14.33 -1.75 -13.17
CA ASP A 139 13.92 -1.58 -11.77
C ASP A 139 14.00 -2.87 -10.94
N GLY A 140 14.28 -4.01 -11.59
CA GLY A 140 14.54 -5.31 -10.98
C GLY A 140 13.65 -6.42 -11.51
N ASP A 141 14.00 -7.66 -11.13
CA ASP A 141 13.22 -8.87 -11.39
C ASP A 141 12.66 -9.40 -10.07
N PHE A 142 11.34 -9.61 -10.01
CA PHE A 142 10.62 -9.94 -8.79
C PHE A 142 9.58 -11.01 -9.06
N PHE A 143 9.33 -11.88 -8.07
CA PHE A 143 8.18 -12.79 -8.12
C PHE A 143 6.84 -12.03 -8.24
N CYS A 144 6.72 -10.94 -7.47
CA CYS A 144 5.69 -9.92 -7.61
C CYS A 144 6.34 -8.60 -7.21
N SER A 145 6.35 -7.62 -8.12
CA SER A 145 7.09 -6.38 -7.91
C SER A 145 6.52 -5.59 -6.72
N PRO A 146 7.37 -5.14 -5.76
CA PRO A 146 6.92 -4.29 -4.66
C PRO A 146 6.36 -2.95 -5.18
N TYR A 147 6.84 -2.47 -6.33
CA TYR A 147 6.27 -1.29 -6.99
C TYR A 147 4.84 -1.56 -7.44
N PHE A 148 4.54 -2.75 -7.98
CA PHE A 148 3.19 -3.08 -8.43
C PHE A 148 2.25 -3.21 -7.25
N ILE A 149 2.64 -3.96 -6.22
CA ILE A 149 1.83 -4.16 -5.01
C ILE A 149 1.46 -2.81 -4.37
N ASP A 150 2.40 -1.88 -4.26
CA ASP A 150 2.14 -0.55 -3.70
C ASP A 150 1.18 0.26 -4.59
N ASN A 151 1.44 0.34 -5.91
CA ASN A 151 0.57 1.03 -6.85
C ASN A 151 -0.87 0.49 -6.88
N LEU A 152 -1.04 -0.82 -6.65
CA LEU A 152 -2.35 -1.46 -6.61
C LEU A 152 -3.10 -1.20 -5.31
N CYS A 153 -2.42 -0.89 -4.20
CA CYS A 153 -3.08 -0.72 -2.90
C CYS A 153 -3.12 0.73 -2.41
N HIS A 154 -2.19 1.61 -2.79
CA HIS A 154 -2.01 2.91 -2.14
C HIS A 154 -3.11 3.94 -2.41
N LEU A 155 -4.08 3.63 -3.29
CA LEU A 155 -5.31 4.41 -3.41
C LEU A 155 -6.04 4.47 -2.05
N SER A 156 -5.95 3.40 -1.26
CA SER A 156 -6.45 3.38 0.13
C SER A 156 -5.80 4.46 1.01
N GLY A 157 -4.47 4.62 0.88
CA GLY A 157 -3.70 5.66 1.56
C GLY A 157 -3.99 7.07 1.04
N PHE A 158 -4.37 7.21 -0.23
CA PHE A 158 -4.85 8.47 -0.80
C PHE A 158 -6.10 8.93 -0.06
N ILE A 159 -7.13 8.08 -0.03
CA ILE A 159 -8.42 8.40 0.60
C ILE A 159 -8.23 8.70 2.09
N ALA A 160 -7.41 7.89 2.77
CA ALA A 160 -7.14 8.07 4.20
C ALA A 160 -6.57 9.46 4.54
N ASN A 161 -5.82 10.09 3.62
CA ASN A 161 -5.18 11.38 3.85
C ASN A 161 -5.81 12.55 3.08
N ALA A 162 -6.54 12.29 1.99
CA ALA A 162 -7.08 13.32 1.09
C ALA A 162 -8.61 13.49 1.18
N SER A 163 -9.30 12.67 1.98
CA SER A 163 -10.75 12.84 2.20
C SER A 163 -11.06 13.98 3.16
N ASP A 164 -12.23 14.62 2.97
CA ASP A 164 -12.69 15.75 3.80
C ASP A 164 -12.97 15.34 5.26
N ILE A 165 -13.12 14.04 5.51
CA ILE A 165 -13.32 13.45 6.84
C ILE A 165 -11.98 13.22 7.56
N SER A 166 -10.84 13.34 6.85
CA SER A 166 -9.53 13.18 7.47
C SER A 166 -9.28 14.29 8.49
N ASN A 167 -8.95 13.90 9.72
CA ASN A 167 -8.52 14.86 10.74
C ASN A 167 -7.19 15.49 10.30
N SER A 168 -7.20 16.79 10.03
CA SER A 168 -6.04 17.53 9.54
C SER A 168 -4.81 17.50 10.47
N ASP A 169 -4.98 17.14 11.75
CA ASP A 169 -3.88 16.98 12.71
C ASP A 169 -3.20 15.61 12.62
N LEU A 170 -3.82 14.64 11.94
CA LEU A 170 -3.32 13.30 11.76
C LEU A 170 -2.68 13.12 10.38
N THR A 171 -1.78 12.15 10.30
CA THR A 171 -1.27 11.57 9.05
C THR A 171 -1.51 10.08 9.13
N TYR A 172 -2.20 9.53 8.15
CA TYR A 172 -2.54 8.13 8.09
C TYR A 172 -1.44 7.37 7.37
N ILE A 173 -0.75 6.49 8.10
CA ILE A 173 0.33 5.65 7.58
C ILE A 173 -0.14 4.21 7.46
N SER A 174 0.36 3.48 6.46
CA SER A 174 0.05 2.07 6.28
C SER A 174 0.44 1.28 7.54
N HIS A 175 -0.46 0.43 8.01
CA HIS A 175 -0.28 -0.44 9.17
C HIS A 175 -0.46 -1.93 8.80
N GLY A 176 -0.43 -2.23 7.50
CA GLY A 176 -0.57 -3.57 6.96
C GLY A 176 -1.98 -3.88 6.47
N TRP A 177 -2.26 -5.17 6.30
CA TRP A 177 -3.52 -5.69 5.77
C TRP A 177 -3.87 -7.03 6.40
N ARG A 178 -5.17 -7.36 6.42
CA ARG A 178 -5.66 -8.67 6.90
C ARG A 178 -5.19 -9.79 5.98
N SER A 179 -5.43 -9.68 4.68
CA SER A 179 -4.93 -10.63 3.68
C SER A 179 -4.71 -9.95 2.33
N PHE A 180 -3.78 -10.48 1.55
CA PHE A 180 -3.55 -10.10 0.16
C PHE A 180 -3.62 -11.38 -0.65
N LYS A 181 -4.57 -11.43 -1.59
CA LYS A 181 -4.85 -12.60 -2.41
C LYS A 181 -4.67 -12.23 -3.88
N VAL A 182 -3.80 -12.97 -4.56
CA VAL A 182 -3.48 -12.81 -5.98
C VAL A 182 -3.22 -14.20 -6.58
N PRO A 183 -4.14 -14.76 -7.39
CA PRO A 183 -4.03 -16.12 -7.89
C PRO A 183 -2.77 -16.37 -8.74
N ASN A 184 -2.36 -15.37 -9.51
CA ASN A 184 -1.18 -15.45 -10.36
C ASN A 184 -0.33 -14.16 -10.22
N PRO A 185 0.56 -14.08 -9.21
CA PRO A 185 1.36 -12.88 -8.95
C PRO A 185 2.26 -12.48 -10.12
N LYS A 186 2.70 -13.46 -10.92
CA LYS A 186 3.54 -13.26 -12.11
C LYS A 186 2.77 -12.72 -13.33
N ALA A 187 1.44 -12.80 -13.32
CA ALA A 187 0.60 -12.22 -14.38
C ALA A 187 0.40 -10.70 -14.23
N ILE A 188 0.78 -10.13 -13.09
CA ILE A 188 0.79 -8.69 -12.87
C ILE A 188 1.98 -8.09 -13.63
N SER A 189 1.72 -7.23 -14.61
CA SER A 189 2.73 -6.73 -15.56
C SER A 189 2.60 -5.24 -15.84
N ALA A 190 3.72 -4.60 -16.17
CA ALA A 190 3.80 -3.20 -16.64
C ALA A 190 3.11 -2.97 -17.99
N ASP A 191 2.91 -4.00 -18.80
CA ASP A 191 2.26 -3.89 -20.12
C ASP A 191 0.74 -3.82 -20.04
N LYS A 192 0.19 -4.01 -18.84
CA LYS A 192 -1.25 -4.08 -18.58
C LYS A 192 -1.75 -2.83 -17.89
N GLU A 193 -3.05 -2.63 -17.98
CA GLU A 193 -3.78 -1.62 -17.22
C GLU A 193 -4.64 -2.31 -16.16
N TYR A 194 -4.71 -1.71 -14.98
CA TYR A 194 -5.54 -2.20 -13.88
C TYR A 194 -6.49 -1.12 -13.42
N ARG A 195 -7.67 -1.50 -12.91
CA ARG A 195 -8.56 -0.59 -12.19
C ARG A 195 -8.61 -1.01 -10.72
N CYS A 196 -8.25 -0.09 -9.83
CA CYS A 196 -8.42 -0.30 -8.40
C CYS A 196 -9.71 0.37 -7.93
N TYR A 197 -10.43 -0.26 -7.02
CA TYR A 197 -11.53 0.32 -6.27
C TYR A 197 -11.30 0.09 -4.78
N VAL A 198 -11.62 1.10 -3.97
CA VAL A 198 -11.60 0.99 -2.52
C VAL A 198 -12.63 1.93 -1.90
N LYS A 199 -13.21 1.47 -0.80
CA LYS A 199 -13.94 2.30 0.15
C LYS A 199 -13.32 2.14 1.53
N MET A 200 -12.86 3.24 2.09
CA MET A 200 -12.23 3.27 3.42
C MET A 200 -13.29 3.58 4.47
N MET A 201 -13.23 2.89 5.61
CA MET A 201 -14.16 3.07 6.71
C MET A 201 -13.41 3.34 8.01
N ALA A 202 -13.89 4.33 8.77
CA ALA A 202 -13.36 4.61 10.09
C ALA A 202 -13.50 3.39 11.02
N GLN A 203 -12.48 3.17 11.83
CA GLN A 203 -12.39 2.13 12.84
C GLN A 203 -11.99 2.76 14.18
N PRO A 204 -12.25 2.10 15.32
CA PRO A 204 -11.77 2.57 16.62
C PRO A 204 -10.24 2.79 16.64
N GLY A 205 -9.78 3.79 17.41
CA GLY A 205 -8.34 4.02 17.63
C GLY A 205 -7.62 4.82 16.55
N ASN A 206 -8.31 5.75 15.88
CA ASN A 206 -7.78 6.53 14.74
C ASN A 206 -7.30 5.63 13.60
N VAL A 207 -7.97 4.50 13.37
CA VAL A 207 -7.69 3.60 12.26
C VAL A 207 -8.73 3.84 11.17
N THR A 208 -8.31 3.76 9.92
CA THR A 208 -9.22 3.58 8.79
C THR A 208 -8.86 2.30 8.06
N ALA A 209 -9.85 1.53 7.64
CA ALA A 209 -9.63 0.27 6.97
C ALA A 209 -10.61 0.06 5.82
N GLY A 210 -10.16 -0.62 4.78
CA GLY A 210 -10.99 -0.94 3.62
C GLY A 210 -10.40 -2.08 2.81
N ASP A 211 -11.22 -2.64 1.93
CA ASP A 211 -10.79 -3.63 0.96
C ASP A 211 -10.46 -2.94 -0.36
N VAL A 212 -9.35 -3.33 -0.98
CA VAL A 212 -8.95 -2.85 -2.31
C VAL A 212 -9.16 -3.96 -3.31
N TYR A 213 -10.05 -3.74 -4.27
CA TYR A 213 -10.32 -4.66 -5.38
C TYR A 213 -9.55 -4.21 -6.61
N VAL A 214 -8.83 -5.13 -7.24
CA VAL A 214 -8.02 -4.87 -8.43
C VAL A 214 -8.59 -5.64 -9.60
N PHE A 215 -8.94 -4.91 -10.66
CA PHE A 215 -9.49 -5.43 -11.89
C PHE A 215 -8.46 -5.39 -13.02
N GLU A 216 -8.43 -6.45 -13.84
CA GLU A 216 -7.89 -6.43 -15.20
C GLU A 216 -9.08 -6.59 -16.15
N GLY A 217 -9.41 -5.54 -16.91
CA GLY A 217 -10.68 -5.50 -17.64
C GLY A 217 -11.88 -5.61 -16.69
N ASN A 218 -12.68 -6.67 -16.87
CA ASN A 218 -13.86 -6.95 -16.05
C ASN A 218 -13.64 -8.15 -15.10
N GLU A 219 -12.41 -8.49 -14.76
CA GLU A 219 -12.13 -9.60 -13.83
C GLU A 219 -11.33 -9.11 -12.64
N VAL A 220 -11.75 -9.49 -11.43
CA VAL A 220 -10.94 -9.27 -10.22
C VAL A 220 -9.73 -10.19 -10.24
N VAL A 221 -8.53 -9.61 -10.29
CA VAL A 221 -7.25 -10.32 -10.35
C VAL A 221 -6.47 -10.30 -9.04
N ALA A 222 -6.80 -9.38 -8.14
CA ALA A 222 -6.26 -9.34 -6.79
C ALA A 222 -7.20 -8.61 -5.84
N VAL A 223 -7.16 -8.99 -4.55
CA VAL A 223 -7.86 -8.28 -3.49
C VAL A 223 -6.95 -8.13 -2.28
N PHE A 224 -6.85 -6.90 -1.78
CA PHE A 224 -6.29 -6.61 -0.45
C PHE A 224 -7.45 -6.46 0.52
N TYR A 225 -7.58 -7.39 1.47
CA TYR A 225 -8.60 -7.30 2.50
C TYR A 225 -8.07 -6.56 3.72
N GLY A 226 -8.88 -5.63 4.21
CA GLY A 226 -8.62 -4.87 5.42
C GLY A 226 -7.26 -4.19 5.39
N CYS A 227 -6.95 -3.46 4.31
CA CYS A 227 -5.85 -2.50 4.28
C CYS A 227 -6.08 -1.49 5.40
N LYS A 228 -5.16 -1.42 6.38
CA LYS A 228 -5.29 -0.57 7.57
C LYS A 228 -4.33 0.60 7.47
N PHE A 229 -4.84 1.78 7.81
CA PHE A 229 -4.03 2.97 8.01
C PHE A 229 -4.25 3.52 9.41
N GLN A 230 -3.14 3.72 10.13
CA GLN A 230 -3.13 4.29 11.46
C GLN A 230 -2.90 5.80 11.36
N GLY A 231 -3.83 6.58 11.91
CA GLY A 231 -3.68 8.01 12.10
C GLY A 231 -2.67 8.30 13.21
N ILE A 232 -1.56 8.93 12.85
CA ILE A 232 -0.50 9.38 13.74
C ILE A 232 -0.53 10.90 13.80
N PRO A 233 -0.51 11.52 14.99
CA PRO A 233 -0.41 12.98 15.10
C PRO A 233 0.81 13.49 14.35
N LYS A 234 0.65 14.54 13.53
CA LYS A 234 1.74 15.11 12.72
C LYS A 234 3.00 15.44 13.54
N ARG A 235 2.83 15.94 14.76
CA ARG A 235 3.92 16.22 15.72
C ARG A 235 4.73 14.98 16.14
N ALA A 236 4.13 13.78 16.08
CA ALA A 236 4.77 12.52 16.42
C ALA A 236 5.44 11.87 15.20
N MET A 237 5.13 12.31 13.98
CA MET A 237 5.71 11.75 12.75
C MET A 237 7.22 11.97 12.67
N ASP A 238 7.72 13.13 13.09
CA ASP A 238 9.16 13.41 13.07
C ASP A 238 9.92 12.51 14.04
N VAL A 239 9.30 12.14 15.17
CA VAL A 239 9.88 11.19 16.12
C VAL A 239 9.88 9.77 15.55
N LEU A 240 8.78 9.36 14.92
CA LEU A 240 8.64 8.03 14.30
C LEU A 240 9.64 7.82 13.15
N LEU A 241 9.90 8.88 12.38
CA LEU A 241 10.75 8.87 11.19
C LEU A 241 12.16 9.40 11.44
N SER A 242 12.48 9.76 12.68
CA SER A 242 13.86 10.08 13.05
C SER A 242 14.68 8.79 12.97
N PRO A 243 15.82 8.78 12.26
CA PRO A 243 16.72 7.65 12.29
C PRO A 243 17.04 7.32 13.75
N ALA A 244 16.87 6.06 14.14
CA ALA A 244 17.26 5.57 15.46
C ALA A 244 18.80 5.50 15.61
N LEU A 245 19.52 6.55 15.20
CA LEU A 245 20.95 6.71 15.38
C LEU A 245 21.22 8.20 15.63
N LYS A 246 21.20 8.60 16.90
CA LYS A 246 21.86 9.84 17.33
C LYS A 246 23.36 9.67 17.12
N SER A 247 23.86 9.99 15.93
CA SER A 247 25.23 10.47 15.76
C SER A 247 25.17 11.85 15.12
N LYS A 248 25.94 12.79 15.67
CA LYS A 248 25.85 14.23 15.40
C LYS A 248 26.16 14.53 13.93
N GLY A 249 25.14 14.95 13.19
CA GLY A 249 25.29 15.53 11.86
C GLY A 249 23.94 15.98 11.33
N THR A 250 23.81 17.24 10.95
CA THR A 250 22.56 17.84 10.48
C THR A 250 22.15 17.21 9.14
N VAL A 251 21.30 16.18 9.17
CA VAL A 251 20.72 15.58 7.96
C VAL A 251 19.31 16.14 7.75
N LYS A 252 19.08 16.76 6.59
CA LYS A 252 17.74 17.11 6.12
C LYS A 252 17.01 15.80 5.78
N THR A 253 16.06 15.40 6.61
CA THR A 253 15.20 14.23 6.37
C THR A 253 14.22 14.55 5.24
N VAL A 254 14.35 13.90 4.09
CA VAL A 254 13.30 13.88 3.06
C VAL A 254 12.48 12.61 3.30
N LYS A 255 11.16 12.77 3.51
CA LYS A 255 10.20 11.65 3.56
C LYS A 255 10.09 11.03 2.16
N MET A 256 10.98 10.09 1.84
CA MET A 256 10.97 9.33 0.60
C MET A 256 10.45 7.92 0.89
N CYS A 257 9.47 7.46 0.13
CA CYS A 257 9.14 6.04 0.06
C CYS A 257 9.79 5.47 -1.20
N GLY A 258 10.76 4.59 -1.01
CA GLY A 258 11.50 3.91 -2.09
C GLY A 258 12.65 4.73 -2.68
N ASN A 259 13.87 4.17 -2.60
CA ASN A 259 14.98 4.54 -3.50
C ASN A 259 14.74 3.88 -4.85
#